data_AF-A0A3S4GTH2-F1
#
_entry.id   AF-A0A3S4GTH2-F1
#
_cell.length_a   1.000
_cell.length_b   1.000
_cell.length_c   1.000
_cell.angle_alpha   90.00
_cell.angle_beta   90.00
_cell.angle_gamma   90.00
#
_symmetry.space_group_name_H-M   'P 1'
#
loop_
_entity.id
_entity.type
_entity.pdbx_description
1 polymer ?
#
loop_
_entity_poly.entity_id
_entity_poly.type
_entity_poly.pdbx_seq_one_letter_code
_entity_poly.pdbx_strand_id
1 'polypeptide(L)' 'MDFTAGLMPLDTALAQMLDRITPLNATETVPLLQAFSRVTAHDIVSPLDVPGFDNAAMDGYAVRAERPSRRRGAAGRR' A
#
# COMPACT_ATOMS: atom_id res chain seq x y z
N MET A 1 -10.48 -31.57 -35.34
CA MET A 1 -11.85 -31.10 -35.01
C MET A 1 -11.66 -30.06 -33.94
N ASP A 2 -11.71 -28.79 -34.35
CA ASP A 2 -11.36 -27.68 -33.47
C ASP A 2 -12.61 -27.28 -32.69
N PHE A 3 -12.69 -27.73 -31.44
CA PHE A 3 -13.85 -27.57 -30.55
C PHE A 3 -14.14 -26.13 -30.13
N THR A 4 -13.37 -25.15 -30.61
CA THR A 4 -13.47 -23.73 -30.25
C THR A 4 -13.87 -22.82 -31.40
N ALA A 5 -14.09 -23.36 -32.60
CA ALA A 5 -14.49 -22.58 -33.77
C ALA A 5 -15.93 -22.04 -33.60
N GLY A 6 -16.05 -20.82 -33.07
CA GLY A 6 -17.31 -20.12 -32.84
C GLY A 6 -17.61 -19.77 -31.37
N LEU A 7 -16.79 -20.22 -30.42
CA LEU A 7 -16.92 -19.82 -29.01
C LEU A 7 -16.27 -18.46 -28.78
N MET A 8 -16.98 -17.57 -28.08
CA MET A 8 -16.41 -16.30 -27.65
C MET A 8 -15.31 -16.56 -26.60
N PRO A 9 -14.12 -15.95 -26.76
CA PRO A 9 -13.09 -16.01 -25.73
C PRO A 9 -13.61 -15.47 -24.40
N LEU A 10 -13.25 -16.11 -23.29
CA LEU A 10 -13.72 -15.74 -21.95
C LEU A 10 -13.49 -14.27 -21.64
N ASP A 11 -12.31 -13.75 -21.97
CA ASP A 11 -11.95 -12.34 -21.73
C ASP A 11 -12.86 -11.37 -22.49
N THR A 12 -13.29 -11.75 -23.70
CA THR A 12 -14.23 -10.96 -24.50
C THR A 12 -15.61 -10.95 -23.87
N ALA A 13 -16.09 -12.10 -23.39
CA ALA A 13 -17.38 -12.19 -22.71
C ALA A 13 -17.40 -11.40 -21.40
N LEU A 14 -16.33 -11.52 -20.60
CA LEU A 14 -16.18 -10.83 -19.33
C LEU A 14 -16.11 -9.31 -19.53
N ALA A 15 -15.32 -8.84 -20.51
CA ALA A 15 -15.25 -7.41 -20.84
C ALA A 15 -16.63 -6.87 -21.27
N GLN A 16 -17.37 -7.59 -22.13
CA GLN A 16 -18.71 -7.17 -22.56
C GLN A 16 -19.73 -7.13 -21.41
N MET A 17 -19.61 -8.02 -20.43
CA MET A 17 -20.48 -8.02 -19.26
C MET A 17 -20.17 -6.82 -18.34
N LEU A 18 -18.89 -6.57 -18.06
CA LEU A 18 -18.48 -5.46 -17.19
C LEU A 18 -18.78 -4.09 -17.82
N ASP A 19 -18.65 -3.95 -19.14
CA ASP A 19 -18.91 -2.69 -19.86
C ASP A 19 -20.37 -2.23 -19.75
N ARG A 20 -21.30 -3.16 -19.52
CA ARG A 20 -22.73 -2.86 -19.34
C ARG A 20 -23.12 -2.53 -17.91
N ILE A 21 -22.20 -2.70 -16.95
CA ILE A 21 -22.48 -2.53 -15.52
C ILE A 21 -21.93 -1.18 -15.08
N THR A 22 -22.82 -0.29 -14.66
CA THR A 22 -22.41 0.97 -14.02
C THR A 22 -22.14 0.73 -12.53
N PRO A 23 -21.01 1.22 -12.00
CA PRO A 23 -20.76 1.20 -10.56
C PRO A 23 -21.88 1.88 -9.76
N LEU A 24 -22.12 1.39 -8.54
CA LEU A 24 -23.10 1.99 -7.63
C LEU A 24 -22.57 3.34 -7.11
N ASN A 25 -23.36 4.40 -7.26
CA ASN A 25 -23.01 5.76 -6.81
C ASN A 25 -23.60 6.12 -5.44
N ALA A 26 -24.38 5.22 -4.83
CA ALA A 26 -24.97 5.46 -3.53
C ALA A 26 -23.91 5.31 -2.43
N THR A 27 -23.81 6.32 -1.56
CA THR A 27 -22.82 6.37 -0.48
C THR A 27 -23.49 6.46 0.87
N GLU A 28 -22.93 5.79 1.88
CA GLU A 28 -23.41 5.83 3.25
C GLU A 28 -22.22 6.01 4.20
N THR A 29 -22.37 6.85 5.23
CA THR A 29 -21.38 7.01 6.29
C THR A 29 -21.67 6.02 7.40
N VAL A 30 -20.77 5.05 7.59
CA VAL A 30 -20.90 4.02 8.63
C VAL A 30 -19.74 4.09 9.63
N PRO A 31 -19.93 3.64 10.89
CA PRO A 31 -18.84 3.49 11.84
C PRO A 31 -17.78 2.49 11.35
N LEU A 32 -16.51 2.68 11.73
CA LEU A 32 -15.39 1.82 11.32
C LEU A 32 -15.62 0.32 11.60
N LEU A 33 -16.29 0.01 12.72
CA LEU A 33 -16.63 -1.37 13.09
C LEU A 33 -17.58 -2.05 12.08
N GLN A 34 -18.35 -1.27 11.33
CA GLN A 34 -19.29 -1.75 10.31
C GLN A 34 -18.77 -1.56 8.89
N ALA A 35 -17.56 -1.02 8.73
CA ALA A 35 -16.93 -0.76 7.43
C ALA A 35 -16.24 -2.00 6.85
N PHE A 36 -16.13 -3.11 7.60
CA PHE A 36 -15.50 -4.34 7.12
C PHE A 36 -16.23 -4.88 5.88
N SER A 37 -15.47 -5.22 4.83
CA SER A 37 -15.98 -5.70 3.53
C SER A 37 -16.78 -4.66 2.70
N ARG A 38 -16.75 -3.37 3.05
CA ARG A 38 -17.31 -2.29 2.22
C ARG A 38 -16.24 -1.64 1.34
N VAL A 39 -16.68 -1.01 0.25
CA VAL A 39 -15.82 -0.25 -0.68
C VAL A 39 -15.84 1.23 -0.29
N THR A 40 -14.68 1.87 -0.29
CA THR A 40 -14.57 3.31 -0.03
C THR A 40 -15.18 4.11 -1.16
N ALA A 41 -16.14 4.98 -0.84
CA ALA A 41 -16.80 5.84 -1.82
C ALA A 41 -15.90 6.98 -2.33
N HIS A 42 -14.96 7.44 -1.49
CA HIS A 42 -14.03 8.53 -1.79
C HIS A 42 -12.64 8.17 -1.28
N ASP A 43 -11.63 8.87 -1.78
CA ASP A 43 -10.25 8.71 -1.34
C ASP A 43 -10.09 9.05 0.15
N ILE A 44 -9.34 8.21 0.87
CA ILE A 44 -9.05 8.42 2.29
C ILE A 44 -7.71 9.15 2.40
N VAL A 45 -7.78 10.46 2.68
CA VAL A 45 -6.61 11.32 2.86
C VAL A 45 -6.27 11.40 4.34
N SER A 46 -5.00 11.16 4.70
CA SER A 46 -4.56 11.32 6.09
C SER A 46 -4.61 12.81 6.46
N PRO A 47 -5.28 13.18 7.56
CA PRO A 47 -5.28 14.56 8.04
C PRO A 47 -3.97 14.94 8.74
N LEU A 48 -3.09 13.97 9.02
CA LEU A 48 -1.93 14.12 9.90
C LEU A 48 -0.73 13.34 9.34
N ASP A 49 0.47 13.86 9.62
CA ASP A 49 1.71 13.12 9.39
C ASP A 49 1.83 12.01 10.44
N VAL A 50 2.16 10.80 9.99
CA VAL A 50 2.34 9.64 10.86
C VAL A 50 3.65 8.94 10.48
N PRO A 51 4.69 9.01 11.33
CA PRO A 51 4.73 9.65 12.66
C PRO A 51 4.78 11.19 12.55
N GLY A 52 4.12 11.89 13.48
CA GLY A 52 4.01 13.36 13.44
C GLY A 52 5.28 14.11 13.84
N PHE A 53 6.34 13.39 14.21
CA PHE A 53 7.65 13.95 14.56
C PHE A 53 8.73 12.86 14.43
N ASP A 54 9.99 13.29 14.37
CA ASP A 54 11.14 12.38 14.34
C ASP A 54 11.24 11.58 15.63
N ASN A 55 11.01 10.27 15.57
CA ASN A 55 11.13 9.36 16.69
C ASN A 55 12.29 8.39 16.52
N ALA A 56 12.85 7.91 17.64
CA ALA A 56 13.83 6.85 17.61
C ALA A 56 13.14 5.52 17.24
N ALA A 57 13.61 4.87 16.18
CA ALA A 57 13.07 3.58 15.76
C ALA A 57 13.48 2.43 16.71
N MET A 58 14.54 2.62 17.50
CA MET A 58 15.08 1.63 18.43
C MET A 58 15.60 2.32 19.69
N ASP A 59 15.76 1.52 20.74
CA ASP A 59 16.47 1.95 21.95
C ASP A 59 17.96 2.14 21.64
N GLY A 60 18.48 3.33 21.92
CA GLY A 60 19.85 3.67 21.63
C GLY A 60 20.20 5.11 22.01
N TYR A 61 21.30 5.61 21.48
CA TYR A 61 21.77 6.97 21.74
C TYR A 61 21.69 7.81 20.47
N ALA A 62 21.12 9.02 20.56
CA ALA A 62 21.13 9.98 19.46
C ALA A 62 22.55 10.49 19.22
N VAL A 63 23.07 10.31 18.01
CA VAL A 63 24.40 10.77 17.60
C VAL A 63 24.30 11.72 16.41
N ARG A 64 25.17 12.74 16.36
CA ARG A 64 25.31 13.59 15.17
C ARG A 64 26.10 12.82 14.11
N ALA A 65 25.50 12.61 12.92
CA ALA A 65 26.13 11.87 11.82
C ALA A 65 27.48 12.47 11.36
N GLU A 66 27.68 13.77 11.55
CA GLU A 66 28.93 14.48 11.24
C GLU A 66 30.08 14.16 12.22
N ARG A 67 29.86 13.33 13.25
CA ARG A 67 30.94 12.87 14.12
C ARG A 67 31.59 11.62 13.51
N PRO A 68 32.72 11.72 12.77
CA PRO A 68 33.40 10.54 12.26
C PRO A 68 33.77 9.63 13.44
N SER A 69 33.42 8.36 13.32
CA SER A 69 33.89 7.35 14.25
C SER A 69 35.42 7.30 14.15
N ARG A 70 36.11 7.54 15.27
CA ARG A 70 37.54 7.27 15.36
C ARG A 70 37.72 5.76 15.21
N ARG A 71 37.96 5.28 13.99
CA ARG A 71 38.51 3.94 13.75
C ARG A 71 39.85 3.87 14.46
N ARG A 72 39.91 3.18 15.61
CA ARG A 72 41.19 2.66 16.10
C ARG A 72 41.63 1.61 15.10
N GLY A 73 42.57 1.99 14.24
CA GLY A 73 43.26 1.05 13.36
C GLY A 73 43.86 -0.07 14.21
N ALA A 74 43.60 -1.31 13.82
CA ALA A 74 44.26 -2.47 14.37
C ALA A 74 45.77 -2.28 14.23
N ALA A 75 46.44 -2.08 15.36
CA ALA A 75 47.89 -2.13 15.45
C ALA A 75 48.29 -3.61 15.36
N GLY A 76 48.29 -4.16 14.15
CA GLY A 76 49.18 -5.27 13.85
C GLY A 76 50.58 -4.71 13.74
N ARG A 77 51.45 -5.06 14.69
CA ARG A 77 52.91 -5.11 14.49
C ARG A 77 53.57 -5.89 15.64
N ARG A 78 54.12 -7.04 15.22
CA ARG A 78 55.11 -7.92 15.85
C ARG A 78 54.57 -9.01 16.77
#